data_AF-A0A2D8JZQ5-F1
#
_entry.id   AF-A0A2D8JZQ5-F1
#
_cell.length_a   1.000
_cell.length_b   1.000
_cell.length_c   1.000
_cell.angle_alpha   90.00
_cell.angle_beta   90.00
_cell.angle_gamma   90.00
#
_symmetry.space_group_name_H-M   'P 1'
#
loop_
_entity.id
_entity.type
_entity.pdbx_description
1 polymer ?
#
loop_
_entity_poly.entity_id
_entity_poly.type
_entity_poly.pdbx_seq_one_letter_code
_entity_poly.pdbx_strand_id
1 'polypeptide(L)'
;MLNLHAETSQVFESPRFYEATSYGRLIVSEPIFDSHPFEPGVHFVEAQLNEFVDVLDFYLRNGDKRRDLERACQKLTEVHTIKKSAREMRDIIMLRHYLLTS
;
A
#
# COMPACT_ATOMS: atom_id res chain seq x y z
N MET A 1 10.40 -1.82 5.42
CA MET A 1 9.41 -1.50 6.47
C MET A 1 8.64 -2.77 6.75
N LEU A 2 8.48 -3.13 8.01
CA LEU A 2 7.52 -4.15 8.44
C LEU A 2 6.25 -3.42 8.86
N ASN A 3 5.12 -3.71 8.21
CA ASN A 3 3.83 -3.20 8.60
C ASN A 3 3.06 -4.31 9.33
N LEU A 4 3.01 -4.19 10.66
CA LEU A 4 2.42 -5.18 11.57
C LEU A 4 1.17 -4.59 12.22
N HIS A 5 0.14 -5.42 12.37
CA HIS A 5 -1.15 -5.03 12.94
C HIS A 5 -1.37 -5.78 14.25
N ALA A 6 -1.36 -5.07 15.38
CA ALA A 6 -1.61 -5.69 16.70
C ALA A 6 -3.10 -6.01 16.95
N GLU A 7 -4.00 -5.32 16.24
CA GLU A 7 -5.45 -5.54 16.26
C GLU A 7 -5.96 -5.56 14.82
N THR A 8 -7.08 -6.25 14.54
CA THR A 8 -7.79 -6.23 13.24
C THR A 8 -8.46 -4.87 13.03
N SER A 9 -7.65 -3.83 12.98
CA SER A 9 -8.11 -2.49 12.67
C SER A 9 -8.35 -2.45 11.16
N GLN A 10 -9.60 -2.24 10.74
CA GLN A 10 -9.97 -1.94 9.35
C GLN A 10 -9.48 -0.53 8.94
N VAL A 11 -8.27 -0.18 9.34
CA VAL A 11 -7.73 1.16 9.22
C VAL A 11 -7.16 1.33 7.82
N PHE A 12 -7.32 2.54 7.31
CA PHE A 12 -6.73 2.99 6.06
C PHE A 12 -5.19 3.00 6.20
N GLU A 13 -4.53 1.99 5.62
CA GLU A 13 -3.09 1.72 5.80
C GLU A 13 -2.18 2.55 4.88
N SER A 14 -2.76 3.15 3.84
CA SER A 14 -2.09 3.86 2.77
C SER A 14 -1.11 4.96 3.22
N PRO A 15 -1.33 5.73 4.31
CA PRO A 15 -0.38 6.76 4.75
C PRO A 15 1.01 6.21 5.08
N ARG A 16 1.08 5.04 5.74
CA ARG A 16 2.36 4.40 6.08
C ARG A 16 3.10 3.92 4.83
N PHE A 17 2.34 3.55 3.80
CA PHE A 17 2.89 3.08 2.53
C PHE A 17 3.46 4.25 1.73
N TYR A 18 2.77 5.40 1.68
CA TYR A 18 3.33 6.62 1.07
C TYR A 18 4.63 7.06 1.75
N GLU A 19 4.72 6.96 3.07
CA GLU A 19 5.96 7.26 3.79
C GLU A 19 7.09 6.28 3.41
N ALA A 20 6.85 4.97 3.49
CA ALA A 20 7.86 3.96 3.18
C ALA A 20 8.34 4.02 1.73
N THR A 21 7.44 4.29 0.79
CA THR A 21 7.75 4.41 -0.64
C THR A 21 8.58 5.67 -0.94
N SER A 22 8.37 6.78 -0.21
CA SER A 22 9.21 7.98 -0.33
C SER A 22 10.69 7.72 -0.01
N TYR A 23 10.95 6.73 0.84
CA TYR A 23 12.30 6.28 1.19
C TYR A 23 12.82 5.15 0.30
N GLY A 24 12.07 4.72 -0.72
CA GLY A 24 12.44 3.60 -1.59
C GLY A 24 12.61 2.29 -0.83
N ARG A 25 11.82 2.07 0.24
CA ARG A 25 11.93 0.87 1.08
C ARG A 25 10.97 -0.21 0.61
N LEU A 26 11.43 -1.47 0.60
CA LEU A 26 10.54 -2.64 0.54
C LEU A 26 9.54 -2.59 1.70
N ILE A 27 8.27 -2.87 1.40
CA ILE A 27 7.20 -3.01 2.38
C ILE A 27 6.82 -4.49 2.46
N VAL A 28 6.89 -5.07 3.65
CA VAL A 28 6.32 -6.39 3.95
C VAL A 28 5.21 -6.18 4.97
N SER A 29 4.03 -6.69 4.68
CA SER A 29 2.84 -6.49 5.50
C SER A 29 2.08 -7.80 5.68
N GLU A 30 1.39 -7.91 6.81
CA GLU A 30 0.28 -8.87 6.96
C GLU A 30 -0.84 -8.55 5.95
N PRO A 31 -1.75 -9.49 5.64
CA PRO A 31 -2.86 -9.24 4.72
C PRO A 31 -3.69 -8.02 5.12
N ILE A 32 -3.86 -7.10 4.16
CA ILE A 32 -4.56 -5.83 4.37
C ILE A 32 -5.91 -5.89 3.66
N PHE A 33 -6.98 -5.50 4.36
CA PHE A 33 -8.32 -5.42 3.78
C PHE A 33 -8.45 -4.29 2.74
N ASP A 34 -7.95 -3.10 3.08
CA ASP A 34 -7.91 -1.95 2.17
C ASP A 34 -6.50 -1.34 2.12
N SER A 35 -5.79 -1.65 1.03
CA SER A 35 -4.46 -1.11 0.74
C SER A 35 -4.49 0.01 -0.31
N HIS A 36 -5.66 0.51 -0.69
CA HIS A 36 -5.81 1.44 -1.82
C HIS A 36 -4.87 2.65 -1.71
N PRO A 37 -4.10 3.01 -2.76
CA PRO A 37 -4.10 2.45 -4.12
C PRO A 37 -3.01 1.38 -4.36
N PHE A 38 -2.36 0.88 -3.31
CA PHE A 38 -1.32 -0.12 -3.40
C PHE A 38 -1.91 -1.51 -3.64
N GLU A 39 -1.09 -2.40 -4.20
CA GLU A 39 -1.51 -3.75 -4.59
C GLU A 39 -0.49 -4.78 -4.08
N PRO A 40 -0.94 -5.87 -3.43
CA PRO A 40 -0.06 -6.93 -2.95
C PRO A 40 0.63 -7.62 -4.13
N GLY A 41 1.91 -7.94 -3.96
CA GLY A 41 2.76 -8.54 -4.99
C GLY A 41 3.28 -7.57 -6.06
N VAL A 42 2.74 -6.35 -6.14
CA VAL A 42 3.19 -5.31 -7.07
C VAL A 42 3.93 -4.20 -6.33
N HIS A 43 3.30 -3.68 -5.28
CA HIS A 43 3.79 -2.52 -4.53
C HIS A 43 4.38 -2.92 -3.17
N PHE A 44 3.83 -3.97 -2.56
CA PHE A 44 4.31 -4.50 -1.30
C PHE A 44 4.23 -6.03 -1.31
N VAL A 45 4.90 -6.65 -0.36
CA VAL A 45 4.83 -8.09 -0.15
C VAL A 45 3.83 -8.37 0.96
N GLU A 46 2.82 -9.16 0.64
CA GLU A 46 1.90 -9.71 1.62
C GLU A 46 2.43 -11.06 2.12
N ALA A 47 2.45 -11.26 3.43
CA ALA A 47 2.92 -12.50 4.06
C ALA A 47 2.24 -12.71 5.42
N GLN A 48 2.17 -13.94 5.91
CA GLN A 48 1.79 -14.22 7.30
C GLN A 48 2.95 -13.90 8.24
N LEU A 49 2.67 -13.53 9.50
CA LEU A 49 3.70 -13.14 10.46
C LEU A 49 4.83 -14.17 10.63
N ASN A 50 4.48 -15.46 10.61
CA ASN A 50 5.43 -16.57 10.72
C ASN A 50 6.35 -16.71 9.48
N GLU A 51 6.03 -16.07 8.36
CA GLU A 51 6.79 -16.12 7.09
C GLU A 51 7.71 -14.91 6.90
N PHE A 52 7.61 -13.89 7.77
CA PHE A 52 8.30 -12.61 7.57
C PHE A 52 9.82 -12.75 7.46
N VAL A 53 10.41 -13.62 8.28
CA VAL A 53 11.87 -13.85 8.27
C VAL A 53 12.30 -14.42 6.91
N ASP A 54 11.60 -15.44 6.42
CA ASP A 54 11.92 -16.11 5.16
C ASP A 54 11.71 -15.17 3.96
N VAL A 55 10.64 -14.36 3.99
CA VAL A 55 10.37 -13.34 2.97
C VAL A 55 11.46 -12.27 2.94
N LEU A 56 11.88 -11.76 4.10
CA LEU A 56 12.97 -10.79 4.16
C LEU A 56 14.27 -11.38 3.61
N ASP A 57 14.63 -12.60 4.04
CA ASP A 57 15.80 -13.31 3.56
C ASP A 57 15.78 -13.49 2.03
N PHE A 58 14.63 -13.84 1.48
CA PHE A 58 14.44 -13.95 0.05
C PHE A 58 14.74 -12.62 -0.67
N TYR A 59 14.15 -11.50 -0.25
CA TYR A 59 14.33 -10.21 -0.92
C TYR A 59 15.71 -9.56 -0.65
N LEU A 60 16.36 -9.90 0.46
CA LEU A 60 17.76 -9.53 0.71
C LEU A 60 18.71 -10.24 -0.28
N ARG A 61 18.42 -11.50 -0.61
CA ARG A 61 19.20 -12.28 -1.59
C ARG A 61 18.82 -11.98 -3.04
N ASN A 62 17.62 -11.47 -3.29
CA ASN A 62 17.07 -11.18 -4.62
C ASN A 62 16.84 -9.68 -4.83
N GLY A 63 17.94 -8.92 -4.88
CA GLY A 63 17.89 -7.45 -4.99
C GLY A 63 17.15 -6.93 -6.23
N ASP A 64 17.14 -7.66 -7.35
CA ASP A 64 16.38 -7.27 -8.55
C ASP A 64 14.87 -7.28 -8.28
N LYS A 65 14.36 -8.37 -7.70
CA LYS A 65 12.94 -8.46 -7.32
C LYS A 65 12.55 -7.36 -6.36
N ARG A 66 13.42 -7.03 -5.40
CA ARG A 66 13.18 -5.91 -4.48
C ARG A 66 13.06 -4.58 -5.23
N ARG A 67 13.98 -4.32 -6.17
CA ARG A 67 13.98 -3.10 -6.99
C ARG A 67 12.74 -2.98 -7.88
N ASP A 68 12.19 -4.09 -8.35
CA ASP A 68 10.97 -4.07 -9.16
C ASP A 68 9.78 -3.52 -8.37
N LEU A 69 9.60 -3.96 -7.11
CA LEU A 69 8.56 -3.42 -6.22
C LEU A 69 8.82 -1.93 -5.89
N GLU A 70 10.06 -1.57 -5.57
CA GLU A 70 10.44 -0.18 -5.28
C GLU A 70 10.11 0.76 -6.46
N ARG A 71 10.39 0.33 -7.70
CA ARG A 71 10.06 1.08 -8.92
C ARG A 71 8.56 1.15 -9.18
N ALA A 72 7.82 0.08 -8.93
CA ALA A 72 6.37 0.08 -9.05
C ALA A 72 5.74 1.11 -8.11
N CYS A 73 6.22 1.16 -6.86
CA CYS A 73 5.80 2.16 -5.88
C CYS A 73 6.10 3.60 -6.32
N GLN A 74 7.31 3.85 -6.85
CA GLN A 74 7.66 5.17 -7.37
C GLN A 74 6.69 5.61 -8.49
N LYS A 75 6.44 4.74 -9.47
CA LYS A 75 5.48 5.03 -10.55
C LYS A 75 4.07 5.30 -10.02
N LEU A 76 3.61 4.53 -9.05
CA LEU A 76 2.29 4.73 -8.44
C LEU A 76 2.20 6.08 -7.74
N THR A 77 3.20 6.44 -6.93
CA THR A 77 3.20 7.70 -6.17
C THR A 77 3.33 8.95 -7.05
N GLU A 78 3.94 8.84 -8.24
CA GLU A 78 3.96 9.91 -9.25
C GLU A 78 2.57 10.22 -9.81
N VAL A 79 1.71 9.20 -9.97
CA VAL A 79 0.35 9.37 -10.53
C VAL A 79 -0.71 9.56 -9.44
N HIS A 80 -0.54 8.93 -8.28
CA HIS A 80 -1.47 8.98 -7.15
C HIS A 80 -1.12 10.10 -6.18
N THR A 81 -1.20 11.33 -6.69
CA THR A 81 -0.97 12.53 -5.88
C THR A 81 -2.12 12.78 -4.90
N ILE A 82 -1.85 13.54 -3.84
CA ILE A 82 -2.90 14.04 -2.91
C ILE A 82 -4.04 14.73 -3.68
N LYS A 83 -3.72 15.45 -4.76
CA LYS A 83 -4.70 16.11 -5.62
C LYS A 83 -5.63 15.10 -6.31
N LYS A 84 -5.12 13.94 -6.73
CA LYS A 84 -5.92 12.87 -7.33
C LYS A 84 -6.84 12.26 -6.27
N SER A 85 -6.30 11.88 -5.12
CA SER A 85 -7.08 11.31 -4.02
C SER A 85 -8.18 12.25 -3.52
N ALA A 86 -7.90 13.56 -3.42
CA ALA A 86 -8.91 14.55 -3.04
C ALA A 86 -10.06 14.64 -4.06
N ARG A 87 -9.77 14.49 -5.36
CA ARG A 87 -10.80 14.45 -6.41
C ARG A 87 -11.65 13.20 -6.31
N GLU A 88 -11.02 12.03 -6.15
CA GLU A 88 -11.72 10.75 -6.01
C GLU A 88 -12.63 10.74 -4.78
N MET A 89 -12.13 11.21 -3.63
CA MET A 89 -12.94 11.34 -2.41
C MET A 89 -14.13 12.28 -2.61
N ARG A 90 -13.91 13.46 -3.23
CA ARG A 90 -14.99 14.39 -3.55
C ARG A 90 -16.05 13.72 -4.43
N ASP A 91 -15.63 13.01 -5.47
CA ASP A 91 -16.55 12.40 -6.44
C ASP A 91 -17.39 11.30 -5.79
N ILE A 92 -16.81 10.49 -4.90
CA ILE A 92 -17.52 9.49 -4.10
C ILE A 92 -18.55 10.15 -3.17
N ILE A 93 -18.17 11.21 -2.46
CA ILE A 93 -19.07 11.95 -1.56
C ILE A 93 -20.24 12.54 -2.34
N MET A 94 -19.98 13.17 -3.49
CA MET A 94 -21.02 13.78 -4.33
C MET A 94 -21.98 12.75 -4.92
N LEU A 95 -21.46 11.62 -5.40
CA LEU A 95 -22.29 10.52 -5.93
C LEU A 95 -23.19 9.95 -4.83
N ARG A 96 -22.64 9.72 -3.64
CA ARG A 96 -23.40 9.22 -2.49
C ARG A 96 -24.47 10.21 -2.05
N HIS A 97 -24.17 11.50 -2.04
CA HIS A 97 -25.16 12.54 -1.74
C HIS A 97 -26.31 12.50 -2.75
N TYR A 98 -26.00 12.50 -4.05
CA TYR A 98 -27.01 12.44 -5.11
C TYR A 98 -27.94 11.23 -4.98
N LEU A 99 -27.39 10.04 -4.73
CA LEU A 99 -28.17 8.80 -4.57
C LEU A 99 -29.08 8.78 -3.32
N LEU A 100 -28.75 9.57 -2.30
CA LEU A 100 -29.52 9.62 -1.04
C LEU A 100 -30.55 10.74 -1.00
N THR A 101 -30.44 11.74 -1.88
CA THR A 101 -31.32 12.91 -1.92
C THR A 101 -32.20 13.00 -3.16
N SER A 102 -32.07 12.05 -4.10
CA SER A 102 -32.93 11.91 -5.28
C SER A 102 -33.93 10.79 -5.08
#